data_AF-X1AJS0-F1
#
_entry.id   AF-X1AJS0-F1
#
_cell.length_a   1.000
_cell.length_b   1.000
_cell.length_c   1.000
_cell.angle_alpha   90.00
_cell.angle_beta   90.00
_cell.angle_gamma   90.00
#
_symmetry.space_group_name_H-M   'P 1'
#
loop_
_entity.id
_entity.type
_entity.pdbx_description
1 polymer ?
#
loop_
_entity_poly.entity_id
_entity_poly.type
_entity_poly.pdbx_seq_one_letter_code
_entity_poly.pdbx_strand_id
1 'polypeptide(L)'
;VPSYKTDDYFCLLSILNSDIINQVFNSLYGTLHMSGKYLRYNGSFMKTLPMPENFPLILSKIGRINQFLSQLVFFIVQESNTSFKNEINSKNISNLLEFFKKLSNSLVYQLYMRSEEGIELNKLLKSGNLLPDIKFKYFYPRFDLLKYVTYTNKELRDNIDQIYSCSKILSGNLDLMYEINNYKYY
;
A
#
# COMPACT_ATOMS: atom_id res chain seq x y z
N VAL A 1 23.11 5.29 -10.22
CA VAL A 1 21.95 5.12 -9.32
C VAL A 1 22.09 3.75 -8.71
N PRO A 2 22.21 3.57 -7.37
CA PRO A 2 22.16 2.24 -6.77
C PRO A 2 20.90 1.56 -7.31
N SER A 3 21.01 0.39 -7.93
CA SER A 3 19.84 -0.23 -8.55
C SER A 3 18.92 -0.72 -7.44
N TYR A 4 17.90 0.08 -7.13
CA TYR A 4 16.82 -0.33 -6.24
C TYR A 4 16.26 -1.67 -6.70
N LYS A 5 16.04 -2.57 -5.75
CA LYS A 5 15.36 -3.84 -5.99
C LYS A 5 13.86 -3.58 -6.09
N THR A 6 13.13 -4.55 -6.64
CA THR A 6 11.67 -4.49 -6.72
C THR A 6 11.04 -4.21 -5.35
N ASP A 7 11.56 -4.80 -4.27
CA ASP A 7 11.07 -4.54 -2.91
C ASP A 7 11.23 -3.08 -2.49
N ASP A 8 12.36 -2.44 -2.83
CA ASP A 8 12.60 -1.04 -2.47
C ASP A 8 11.58 -0.12 -3.14
N TYR A 9 11.24 -0.39 -4.41
CA TYR A 9 10.21 0.37 -5.13
C TYR A 9 8.83 0.24 -4.50
N PHE A 10 8.46 -0.97 -4.06
CA PHE A 10 7.19 -1.18 -3.38
C PHE A 10 7.16 -0.57 -1.98
N CYS A 11 8.30 -0.58 -1.27
CA CYS A 11 8.43 0.12 0.00
C CYS A 11 8.27 1.63 -0.18
N LEU A 12 8.95 2.20 -1.19
CA LEU A 12 8.80 3.60 -1.58
C LEU A 12 7.36 3.92 -1.97
N LEU A 13 6.67 3.04 -2.69
CA LEU A 13 5.27 3.22 -3.04
C LEU A 13 4.40 3.36 -1.77
N SER A 14 4.61 2.52 -0.76
CA SER A 14 3.90 2.61 0.52
C SER A 14 4.18 3.91 1.26
N ILE A 15 5.45 4.35 1.28
CA ILE A 15 5.89 5.59 1.94
C ILE A 15 5.29 6.81 1.24
N LEU A 16 5.42 6.89 -0.09
CA LEU A 16 4.97 8.04 -0.87
C LEU A 16 3.44 8.18 -0.91
N ASN A 17 2.69 7.09 -0.74
CA ASN A 17 1.24 7.13 -0.62
C ASN A 17 0.75 7.36 0.81
N SER A 18 1.65 7.58 1.78
CA SER A 18 1.26 7.82 3.16
C SER A 18 0.83 9.26 3.42
N ASP A 19 -0.08 9.43 4.38
CA ASP A 19 -0.62 10.75 4.73
C ASP A 19 0.46 11.66 5.33
N ILE A 20 1.42 11.11 6.09
CA ILE A 20 2.53 11.89 6.65
C ILE A 20 3.41 12.51 5.56
N ILE A 21 3.72 11.76 4.49
CA ILE A 21 4.48 12.31 3.36
C ILE A 21 3.64 13.33 2.59
N ASN A 22 2.34 13.09 2.43
CA ASN A 22 1.44 14.08 1.82
C ASN A 22 1.40 15.38 2.64
N GLN A 23 1.34 15.30 3.96
CA GLN A 23 1.37 16.45 4.87
C GLN A 23 2.71 17.19 4.77
N VAL A 24 3.84 16.48 4.83
CA VAL A 24 5.17 17.07 4.67
C VAL A 24 5.27 17.78 3.32
N PHE A 25 4.84 17.14 2.24
CA PHE A 25 4.85 17.73 0.91
C PHE A 25 3.98 19.01 0.86
N ASN A 26 2.76 18.96 1.40
CA ASN A 26 1.86 20.10 1.43
C ASN A 26 2.39 21.26 2.28
N SER A 27 3.04 20.97 3.41
CA SER A 27 3.65 21.98 4.27
C SER A 27 4.84 22.67 3.60
N LEU A 28 5.66 21.92 2.86
CA LEU A 28 6.84 22.46 2.16
C LEU A 28 6.48 23.20 0.86
N TYR A 29 5.46 22.71 0.14
CA TYR A 29 5.22 23.09 -1.26
C TYR A 29 3.78 23.53 -1.56
N GLY A 30 2.85 23.43 -0.62
CA GLY A 30 1.42 23.72 -0.86
C GLY A 30 1.14 25.13 -1.38
N THR A 31 1.94 26.13 -0.97
CA THR A 31 1.81 27.53 -1.39
C THR A 31 2.54 27.86 -2.69
N LEU A 32 3.55 27.06 -3.06
CA LEU A 32 4.39 27.26 -4.26
C LEU A 32 3.75 26.67 -5.54
N HIS A 33 2.62 25.97 -5.40
CA HIS A 33 2.07 25.08 -6.43
C HIS A 33 0.64 25.37 -6.90
N MET A 34 0.09 26.57 -6.66
CA MET A 34 -1.21 26.94 -7.21
C MET A 34 -1.12 27.47 -8.65
N SER A 35 -0.50 26.71 -9.57
CA SER A 35 -0.75 26.92 -11.01
C SER A 35 -2.05 26.20 -11.36
N GLY A 36 -3.17 26.91 -11.28
CA GLY A 36 -4.48 26.38 -11.67
C GLY A 36 -5.12 25.36 -10.69
N LYS A 37 -4.76 25.39 -9.40
CA LYS A 37 -5.30 24.51 -8.33
C LYS A 37 -4.86 23.03 -8.38
N TYR A 38 -3.87 22.66 -9.20
CA TYR A 38 -3.32 21.29 -9.23
C TYR A 38 -1.92 21.24 -8.62
N LEU A 39 -1.72 20.34 -7.64
CA LEU A 39 -0.40 20.06 -7.08
C LEU A 39 0.51 19.47 -8.17
N ARG A 40 1.68 20.08 -8.40
CA ARG A 40 2.66 19.61 -9.38
C ARG A 40 3.80 18.89 -8.65
N TYR A 41 3.87 17.57 -8.78
CA TYR A 41 4.98 16.76 -8.27
C TYR A 41 6.19 16.87 -9.21
N ASN A 42 7.02 17.92 -9.05
CA ASN A 42 8.30 17.99 -9.78
C ASN A 42 9.34 17.10 -9.10
N GLY A 43 10.20 16.46 -9.91
CA GLY A 43 11.27 15.61 -9.40
C GLY A 43 12.26 16.32 -8.47
N SER A 44 12.39 17.66 -8.55
CA SER A 44 13.18 18.46 -7.60
C SER A 44 12.62 18.45 -6.18
N PHE A 45 11.29 18.40 -6.01
CA PHE A 45 10.64 18.35 -4.69
C PHE A 45 10.58 16.94 -4.12
N MET A 46 10.52 15.92 -4.98
CA MET A 46 10.60 14.54 -4.50
C MET A 46 11.97 14.23 -3.89
N LYS A 47 13.04 14.92 -4.33
CA LYS A 47 14.41 14.76 -3.81
C LYS A 47 14.60 15.32 -2.40
N THR A 48 13.75 16.23 -1.97
CA THR A 48 13.84 16.89 -0.66
C THR A 48 12.93 16.25 0.39
N LEU A 49 12.07 15.31 -0.02
CA LEU A 49 11.26 14.53 0.92
C LEU A 49 12.16 13.65 1.80
N PRO A 50 11.86 13.53 3.11
CA PRO A 50 12.62 12.67 3.99
C PRO A 50 12.44 11.21 3.57
N MET A 51 13.54 10.53 3.26
CA MET A 51 13.54 9.09 2.96
C MET A 51 14.19 8.34 4.12
N PRO A 52 13.66 7.17 4.52
CA PRO A 52 14.28 6.38 5.56
C PRO A 52 15.60 5.81 5.04
N GLU A 53 16.57 5.63 5.94
CA GLU A 53 17.87 5.03 5.59
C GLU A 53 17.72 3.56 5.17
N ASN A 54 16.74 2.85 5.73
CA ASN A 54 16.43 1.46 5.45
C ASN A 54 15.00 1.33 4.92
N PHE A 55 14.77 0.39 3.99
CA PHE A 55 13.46 0.07 3.44
C PHE A 55 12.91 -1.23 4.06
N PRO A 56 11.97 -1.16 5.02
CA PRO A 56 11.44 -2.35 5.66
C PRO A 56 10.66 -3.23 4.67
N LEU A 57 10.98 -4.52 4.64
CA LEU A 57 10.33 -5.48 3.74
C LEU A 57 8.81 -5.55 3.96
N ILE A 58 8.34 -5.32 5.20
CA ILE A 58 6.90 -5.30 5.49
C ILE A 58 6.18 -4.22 4.67
N LEU A 59 6.80 -3.04 4.49
CA LEU A 59 6.21 -1.95 3.73
C LEU A 59 6.22 -2.25 2.22
N SER A 60 7.21 -3.00 1.72
CA SER A 60 7.16 -3.55 0.36
C SER A 60 5.93 -4.46 0.16
N LYS A 61 5.73 -5.40 1.09
CA LYS A 61 4.60 -6.35 1.01
C LYS A 61 3.25 -5.65 1.12
N ILE A 62 3.10 -4.68 2.03
CA ILE A 62 1.89 -3.85 2.12
C ILE A 62 1.67 -3.06 0.83
N GLY A 63 2.73 -2.53 0.23
CA GLY A 63 2.65 -1.83 -1.05
C GLY A 63 2.10 -2.72 -2.16
N ARG A 64 2.56 -3.97 -2.22
CA ARG A 64 2.04 -4.99 -3.16
C ARG A 64 0.57 -5.30 -2.90
N ILE A 65 0.17 -5.50 -1.65
CA ILE A 65 -1.22 -5.77 -1.26
C ILE A 65 -2.12 -4.58 -1.63
N ASN A 66 -1.73 -3.35 -1.26
CA ASN A 66 -2.48 -2.14 -1.57
C ASN A 66 -2.60 -1.91 -3.08
N GLN A 67 -1.52 -2.14 -3.84
CA GLN A 67 -1.57 -2.08 -5.30
C GLN A 67 -2.52 -3.14 -5.88
N PHE A 68 -2.38 -4.40 -5.45
CA PHE A 68 -3.21 -5.51 -5.91
C PHE A 68 -4.69 -5.24 -5.65
N LEU A 69 -5.04 -4.85 -4.42
CA LEU A 69 -6.42 -4.54 -4.03
C LEU A 69 -6.95 -3.31 -4.76
N SER A 70 -6.15 -2.25 -4.95
CA SER A 70 -6.57 -1.06 -5.68
C SER A 70 -6.86 -1.38 -7.16
N GLN A 71 -6.02 -2.19 -7.78
CA GLN A 71 -6.24 -2.67 -9.15
C GLN A 71 -7.47 -3.57 -9.24
N LEU A 72 -7.69 -4.45 -8.25
CA LEU A 72 -8.85 -5.31 -8.18
C LEU A 72 -10.15 -4.52 -8.03
N VAL A 73 -10.19 -3.50 -7.16
CA VAL A 73 -11.34 -2.59 -7.02
C VAL A 73 -11.64 -1.92 -8.36
N PHE A 74 -10.62 -1.38 -9.02
CA PHE A 74 -10.78 -0.75 -10.32
C PHE A 74 -11.32 -1.74 -11.37
N PHE A 75 -10.76 -2.95 -11.41
CA PHE A 75 -11.17 -4.01 -12.32
C PHE A 75 -12.64 -4.41 -12.12
N ILE A 76 -13.05 -4.62 -10.86
CA ILE A 76 -14.44 -4.92 -10.52
C ILE A 76 -15.40 -3.82 -10.99
N VAL A 77 -15.00 -2.54 -10.90
CA VAL A 77 -15.82 -1.41 -11.33
C VAL A 77 -15.93 -1.32 -12.85
N GLN A 78 -14.83 -1.49 -13.59
CA GLN A 78 -14.81 -1.28 -15.05
C GLN A 78 -15.25 -2.49 -15.89
N GLU A 79 -15.07 -3.72 -15.42
CA GLU A 79 -15.30 -4.91 -16.25
C GLU A 79 -16.79 -5.28 -16.33
N SER A 80 -17.29 -5.46 -17.56
CA SER A 80 -18.67 -5.87 -17.86
C SER A 80 -18.87 -7.40 -17.90
N ASN A 81 -17.79 -8.18 -17.87
CA ASN A 81 -17.82 -9.64 -18.05
C ASN A 81 -17.68 -10.39 -16.71
N THR A 82 -18.55 -11.38 -16.46
CA THR A 82 -19.24 -11.51 -15.17
C THR A 82 -19.04 -12.80 -14.36
N SER A 83 -18.16 -13.74 -14.72
CA SER A 83 -18.02 -14.96 -13.88
C SER A 83 -17.23 -14.69 -12.58
N PHE A 84 -16.02 -14.16 -12.69
CA PHE A 84 -15.15 -13.87 -11.54
C PHE A 84 -15.66 -12.71 -10.66
N LYS A 85 -16.27 -11.71 -11.31
CA LYS A 85 -16.87 -10.55 -10.62
C LYS A 85 -18.05 -10.93 -9.72
N ASN A 86 -18.85 -11.92 -10.12
CA ASN A 86 -20.00 -12.37 -9.32
C ASN A 86 -19.57 -13.16 -8.07
N GLU A 87 -18.39 -13.77 -8.09
CA GLU A 87 -17.83 -14.50 -6.94
C GLU A 87 -17.21 -13.55 -5.90
N ILE A 88 -16.68 -12.41 -6.34
CA ILE A 88 -16.01 -11.47 -5.44
C ILE A 88 -17.01 -10.45 -4.89
N ASN A 89 -17.17 -10.46 -3.57
CA ASN A 89 -17.88 -9.41 -2.87
C ASN A 89 -17.07 -8.10 -2.87
N SER A 90 -17.45 -7.17 -3.75
CA SER A 90 -16.79 -5.86 -3.92
C SER A 90 -16.68 -5.06 -2.61
N LYS A 91 -17.69 -5.14 -1.73
CA LYS A 91 -17.68 -4.47 -0.43
C LYS A 91 -16.57 -5.02 0.48
N ASN A 92 -16.33 -6.33 0.44
CA ASN A 92 -15.27 -6.95 1.23
C ASN A 92 -13.88 -6.54 0.74
N ILE A 93 -13.67 -6.44 -0.58
CA ILE A 93 -12.39 -5.98 -1.15
C ILE A 93 -12.11 -4.52 -0.78
N SER A 94 -13.12 -3.65 -0.87
CA SER A 94 -12.97 -2.24 -0.45
C SER A 94 -12.61 -2.12 1.03
N ASN A 95 -13.24 -2.92 1.89
CA ASN A 95 -12.91 -2.94 3.32
C ASN A 95 -11.48 -3.43 3.59
N LEU A 96 -11.03 -4.48 2.87
CA LEU A 96 -9.64 -4.95 2.96
C LEU A 96 -8.66 -3.84 2.51
N LEU A 97 -8.96 -3.16 1.40
CA LEU A 97 -8.13 -2.07 0.92
C LEU A 97 -8.05 -0.93 1.95
N GLU A 98 -9.16 -0.55 2.55
CA GLU A 98 -9.18 0.48 3.59
C GLU A 98 -8.35 0.07 4.81
N PHE A 99 -8.49 -1.19 5.26
CA PHE A 99 -7.69 -1.75 6.35
C PHE A 99 -6.18 -1.68 6.05
N PHE A 100 -5.74 -2.17 4.89
CA PHE A 100 -4.31 -2.18 4.55
C PHE A 100 -3.76 -0.77 4.25
N LYS A 101 -4.59 0.18 3.80
CA LYS A 101 -4.20 1.60 3.72
C LYS A 101 -3.97 2.20 5.10
N LYS A 102 -4.89 1.97 6.04
CA LYS A 102 -4.73 2.40 7.45
C LYS A 102 -3.47 1.82 8.06
N LEU A 103 -3.27 0.51 7.93
CA LEU A 103 -2.06 -0.16 8.42
C LEU A 103 -0.78 0.43 7.79
N SER A 104 -0.77 0.66 6.46
CA SER A 104 0.36 1.29 5.77
C SER A 104 0.68 2.66 6.37
N ASN A 105 -0.34 3.50 6.58
CA ASN A 105 -0.18 4.81 7.17
C ASN A 105 0.41 4.75 8.58
N SER A 106 -0.14 3.91 9.45
CA SER A 106 0.35 3.75 10.82
C SER A 106 1.81 3.26 10.86
N LEU A 107 2.19 2.33 9.99
CA LEU A 107 3.57 1.82 9.93
C LEU A 107 4.55 2.85 9.38
N VAL A 108 4.17 3.62 8.35
CA VAL A 108 5.02 4.68 7.82
C VAL A 108 5.18 5.79 8.86
N TYR A 109 4.10 6.16 9.56
CA TYR A 109 4.20 7.09 10.67
C TYR A 109 5.17 6.59 11.75
N GLN A 110 5.00 5.34 12.18
CA GLN A 110 5.87 4.71 13.17
C GLN A 110 7.33 4.66 12.72
N LEU A 111 7.59 4.45 11.42
CA LEU A 111 8.93 4.44 10.85
C LEU A 111 9.64 5.79 11.01
N TYR A 112 8.93 6.90 10.80
CA TYR A 112 9.51 8.26 10.90
C TYR A 112 9.52 8.81 12.31
N MET A 113 8.43 8.65 13.06
CA MET A 113 8.26 9.27 14.38
C MET A 113 8.81 8.43 15.53
N ARG A 114 8.96 7.12 15.32
CA ARG A 114 9.44 6.16 16.33
C ARG A 114 8.71 6.31 17.67
N SER A 115 7.37 6.38 17.63
CA SER A 115 6.57 6.50 18.84
C SER A 115 6.86 5.36 19.81
N GLU A 116 7.07 5.68 21.08
CA GLU A 116 7.28 4.69 22.15
C GLU A 116 6.02 3.83 22.38
N GLU A 117 4.85 4.36 22.02
CA GLU A 117 3.55 3.69 22.18
C GLU A 117 3.27 2.64 21.10
N GLY A 118 4.00 2.65 19.98
CA GLY A 118 3.78 1.75 18.83
C GLY A 118 4.50 0.40 18.96
N ILE A 119 4.28 -0.36 20.04
CA ILE A 119 5.01 -1.61 20.31
C ILE A 119 4.71 -2.66 19.24
N GLU A 120 3.45 -2.91 18.93
CA GLU A 120 3.04 -3.93 17.96
C GLU A 120 3.40 -3.50 16.52
N LEU A 121 3.24 -2.23 16.17
CA LEU A 121 3.69 -1.70 14.89
C LEU A 121 5.22 -1.80 14.73
N ASN A 122 5.99 -1.54 15.80
CA ASN A 122 7.44 -1.73 15.80
C ASN A 122 7.82 -3.19 15.58
N LYS A 123 7.11 -4.13 16.23
CA LYS A 123 7.31 -5.57 15.98
C LYS A 123 7.01 -5.91 14.52
N LEU A 124 5.92 -5.37 13.97
CA LEU A 124 5.54 -5.61 12.58
C LEU A 124 6.56 -5.03 11.58
N LEU A 125 7.07 -3.81 11.83
CA LEU A 125 8.14 -3.17 11.05
C LEU A 125 9.40 -4.03 10.96
N LYS A 126 9.73 -4.74 12.05
CA LYS A 126 10.87 -5.64 12.13
C LYS A 126 10.57 -7.04 11.59
N SER A 127 9.30 -7.35 11.32
CA SER A 127 8.89 -8.67 10.84
C SER A 127 8.94 -8.73 9.31
N GLY A 128 9.68 -9.71 8.77
CA GLY A 128 9.76 -9.90 7.31
C GLY A 128 8.63 -10.76 6.72
N ASN A 129 8.01 -11.63 7.52
CA ASN A 129 7.29 -12.80 7.01
C ASN A 129 5.80 -12.88 7.37
N LEU A 130 5.23 -11.87 8.04
CA LEU A 130 3.83 -11.88 8.47
C LEU A 130 2.81 -11.64 7.34
N LEU A 131 3.25 -11.06 6.23
CA LEU A 131 2.39 -10.73 5.08
C LEU A 131 2.67 -11.65 3.88
N PRO A 132 1.63 -11.94 3.07
CA PRO A 132 1.77 -12.70 1.84
C PRO A 132 2.70 -11.98 0.87
N ASP A 133 3.50 -12.76 0.14
CA ASP A 133 4.39 -12.24 -0.89
C ASP A 133 3.73 -12.35 -2.27
N ILE A 134 2.94 -11.33 -2.60
CA ILE A 134 2.18 -11.27 -3.84
C ILE A 134 3.10 -10.79 -4.96
N LYS A 135 3.40 -11.67 -5.92
CA LYS A 135 4.17 -11.29 -7.11
C LYS A 135 3.37 -10.34 -7.98
N PHE A 136 3.96 -9.21 -8.34
CA PHE A 136 3.34 -8.24 -9.22
C PHE A 136 3.08 -8.83 -10.63
N LYS A 137 1.82 -8.80 -11.05
CA LYS A 137 1.35 -9.13 -12.40
C LYS A 137 0.22 -8.18 -12.79
N TYR A 138 -0.16 -8.22 -14.06
CA TYR A 138 -1.28 -7.44 -14.58
C TYR A 138 -2.59 -8.24 -14.50
N PHE A 139 -3.70 -7.56 -14.25
CA PHE A 139 -5.02 -8.22 -14.31
C PHE A 139 -5.41 -8.56 -15.75
N TYR A 140 -5.05 -7.71 -16.71
CA TYR A 140 -5.31 -7.90 -18.13
C TYR A 140 -4.33 -7.09 -18.98
N PRO A 141 -3.97 -7.56 -20.18
CA PRO A 141 -3.14 -6.82 -21.11
C PRO A 141 -4.01 -5.76 -21.80
N ARG A 142 -3.97 -4.52 -21.31
CA ARG A 142 -4.69 -3.39 -21.94
C ARG A 142 -4.10 -2.95 -23.27
N PHE A 143 -2.84 -3.26 -23.48
CA PHE A 143 -2.08 -2.87 -24.65
C PHE A 143 -1.48 -4.14 -25.26
N ASP A 144 -1.46 -4.19 -26.58
CA ASP A 144 -0.84 -5.27 -27.35
C ASP A 144 0.69 -5.12 -27.33
N LEU A 145 1.28 -5.33 -26.14
CA LEU A 145 2.71 -5.30 -25.90
C LEU A 145 3.15 -6.71 -25.51
N LEU A 146 4.23 -7.18 -26.15
CA LEU A 146 4.70 -8.57 -26.18
C LEU A 146 5.12 -9.20 -24.83
N LYS A 147 4.96 -8.54 -23.67
CA LYS A 147 5.60 -8.97 -22.40
C LYS A 147 4.76 -8.78 -21.12
N TYR A 148 3.43 -8.87 -21.19
CA TYR A 148 2.63 -8.85 -19.96
C TYR A 148 2.49 -10.25 -19.35
N VAL A 149 2.92 -10.40 -18.10
CA VAL A 149 2.54 -11.55 -17.27
C VAL A 149 1.24 -11.18 -16.56
N THR A 150 0.20 -11.98 -16.78
CA THR A 150 -1.12 -11.76 -16.19
C THR A 150 -1.41 -12.74 -15.06
N TYR A 151 -2.30 -12.35 -14.15
CA TYR A 151 -2.83 -13.27 -13.16
C TYR A 151 -3.79 -14.26 -13.81
N THR A 152 -3.69 -15.52 -13.41
CA THR A 152 -4.77 -16.48 -13.65
C THR A 152 -5.90 -16.28 -12.63
N ASN A 153 -7.12 -16.70 -12.92
CA ASN A 153 -8.23 -16.65 -11.95
C ASN A 153 -7.90 -17.37 -10.64
N LYS A 154 -7.17 -18.50 -10.73
CA LYS A 154 -6.71 -19.22 -9.54
C LYS A 154 -5.76 -18.35 -8.69
N GLU A 155 -4.77 -17.72 -9.32
CA GLU A 155 -3.84 -16.83 -8.60
C GLU A 155 -4.57 -15.62 -7.98
N LEU A 156 -5.58 -15.07 -8.65
CA LEU A 156 -6.37 -14.00 -8.08
C LEU A 156 -7.12 -14.47 -6.81
N ARG A 157 -7.76 -15.64 -6.85
CA ARG A 157 -8.44 -16.24 -5.68
C ARG A 157 -7.45 -16.51 -4.55
N ASP A 158 -6.36 -17.21 -4.85
CA ASP A 158 -5.32 -17.56 -3.87
C ASP A 158 -4.76 -16.30 -3.18
N ASN A 159 -4.50 -15.23 -3.94
CA ASN A 159 -4.04 -13.96 -3.39
C ASN A 159 -5.09 -13.30 -2.49
N ILE A 160 -6.37 -13.29 -2.89
CA ILE A 160 -7.46 -12.72 -2.08
C ILE A 160 -7.61 -13.50 -0.76
N ASP A 161 -7.58 -14.83 -0.81
CA ASP A 161 -7.72 -15.70 0.37
C ASP A 161 -6.55 -15.53 1.35
N GLN A 162 -5.32 -15.40 0.82
CA GLN A 162 -4.14 -15.09 1.62
C GLN A 162 -4.24 -13.72 2.29
N ILE A 163 -4.68 -12.69 1.54
CA ILE A 163 -4.89 -11.33 2.08
C ILE A 163 -5.95 -11.35 3.17
N TYR A 164 -7.08 -12.04 2.94
CA TYR A 164 -8.18 -12.12 3.90
C TYR A 164 -7.75 -12.82 5.19
N SER A 165 -7.08 -13.96 5.06
CA SER A 165 -6.54 -14.72 6.20
C SER A 165 -5.55 -13.88 7.01
N CYS A 166 -4.66 -13.17 6.32
CA CYS A 166 -3.71 -12.26 6.95
C CYS A 166 -4.41 -11.09 7.66
N SER A 167 -5.39 -10.44 7.01
CA SER A 167 -6.20 -9.37 7.60
C SER A 167 -6.90 -9.85 8.87
N LYS A 168 -7.47 -11.06 8.87
CA LYS A 168 -8.11 -11.65 10.04
C LYS A 168 -7.13 -11.82 11.20
N ILE A 169 -5.92 -12.34 10.95
CA ILE A 169 -4.87 -12.48 11.97
C ILE A 169 -4.49 -11.12 12.56
N LEU A 170 -4.22 -10.13 11.70
CA LEU A 170 -3.82 -8.79 12.15
C LEU A 170 -4.94 -8.09 12.93
N SER A 171 -6.19 -8.19 12.45
CA SER A 171 -7.35 -7.62 13.13
C SER A 171 -7.69 -8.30 14.46
N GLY A 172 -7.25 -9.55 14.64
CA GLY A 172 -7.40 -10.28 15.90
C GLY A 172 -6.43 -9.83 16.99
N ASN A 173 -5.36 -9.11 16.65
CA ASN A 173 -4.45 -8.50 17.61
C ASN A 173 -5.04 -7.16 18.08
N LEU A 174 -5.67 -7.16 19.26
CA LEU A 174 -6.36 -5.98 19.81
C LEU A 174 -5.42 -4.81 20.07
N ASP A 175 -4.19 -5.06 20.50
CA ASP A 175 -3.19 -4.02 20.77
C ASP A 175 -2.75 -3.37 19.46
N LEU A 176 -2.46 -4.16 18.43
CA LEU A 176 -2.17 -3.65 17.09
C LEU A 176 -3.34 -2.81 16.54
N MET A 177 -4.57 -3.28 16.71
CA MET A 177 -5.75 -2.55 16.25
C MET A 177 -5.98 -1.25 17.03
N TYR A 178 -5.69 -1.25 18.33
CA TYR A 178 -5.70 -0.05 19.16
C TYR A 178 -4.67 0.95 18.64
N GLU A 179 -3.43 0.50 18.39
CA GLU A 179 -2.38 1.33 17.79
C GLU A 179 -2.87 1.92 16.47
N ILE A 180 -3.25 1.09 15.48
CA ILE A 180 -3.71 1.53 14.14
C ILE A 180 -4.83 2.58 14.22
N ASN A 181 -5.82 2.39 15.09
CA ASN A 181 -6.99 3.27 15.18
C ASN A 181 -6.74 4.57 15.95
N ASN A 182 -5.81 4.57 16.90
CA ASN A 182 -5.52 5.73 17.73
C ASN A 182 -4.37 6.58 17.19
N TYR A 183 -3.72 6.17 16.10
CA TYR A 183 -2.87 7.07 15.32
C TYR A 183 -3.71 8.21 14.73
N LYS A 184 -3.75 9.34 15.46
CA LYS A 184 -4.25 10.61 14.97
C LYS A 184 -3.09 11.48 14.53
N TYR A 185 -3.19 11.99 13.31
CA TYR A 185 -2.35 13.08 12.81
C TYR A 185 -2.57 14.30 13.71
N TYR A 186 -1.52 14.74 14.40
CA TYR A 186 -1.47 16.08 15.01
C TYR A 186 -0.99 17.09 13.97
#